data_AF-A0A6V7W0U0-F1
#
_entry.id   AF-A0A6V7W0U0-F1
#
_cell.length_a   1.000
_cell.length_b   1.000
_cell.length_c   1.000
_cell.angle_alpha   90.00
_cell.angle_beta   90.00
_cell.angle_gamma   90.00
#
_symmetry.space_group_name_H-M   'P 1'
#
loop_
_entity.id
_entity.type
_entity.pdbx_description
1 polymer ?
#
loop_
_entity_poly.entity_id
_entity_poly.type
_entity_poly.pdbx_seq_one_letter_code
_entity_poly.pdbx_strand_id
1 'polypeptide(L)'
;MEINLIGYKIELLEKQKVEYPKEELKSRIIHIGSEIRGIIERNKRNCFNCRFINTVRWYKYLKEHYLCQTCHEYKIYNGKMRPQGRMIQNKMRITQDRKCFTCGATKTSHWYCHSEPEKYICDTCYNRQRRIIKKTYKNHTEQEPIK
;
A
#
# COMPACT_ATOMS: atom_id res chain seq x y z
N MET A 1 10.42 30.99 1.20
CA MET A 1 11.79 31.53 1.38
C MET A 1 12.85 30.79 0.53
N GLU A 2 12.61 29.58 0.03
CA GLU A 2 13.61 28.83 -0.78
C GLU A 2 13.68 29.23 -2.27
N ILE A 3 12.59 29.73 -2.85
CA ILE A 3 12.53 30.13 -4.27
C ILE A 3 13.54 31.25 -4.59
N ASN A 4 13.76 32.18 -3.65
CA ASN A 4 14.72 33.28 -3.81
C ASN A 4 16.18 32.79 -3.82
N LEU A 5 16.50 31.67 -3.14
CA LEU A 5 17.85 31.11 -3.15
C LEU A 5 18.18 30.43 -4.49
N ILE A 6 17.20 29.78 -5.12
CA ILE A 6 17.37 29.12 -6.42
C ILE A 6 17.60 30.19 -7.51
N GLY A 7 16.80 31.25 -7.51
CA GLY A 7 16.96 32.37 -8.46
C GLY A 7 18.33 33.03 -8.36
N TYR A 8 18.79 33.34 -7.14
CA TYR A 8 20.12 33.91 -6.91
C TYR A 8 21.26 32.99 -7.35
N LYS A 9 21.11 31.67 -7.20
CA LYS A 9 22.10 30.69 -7.65
C LYS A 9 22.19 30.60 -9.17
N ILE A 10 21.05 30.72 -9.87
CA ILE A 10 21.00 30.74 -11.34
C ILE A 10 21.74 31.97 -11.88
N GLU A 11 21.48 33.17 -11.32
CA GLU A 11 22.18 34.40 -11.71
C GLU A 11 23.70 34.33 -11.50
N LEU A 12 24.16 33.70 -10.41
CA LEU A 12 25.59 33.50 -10.14
C LEU A 12 26.25 32.54 -11.15
N LEU A 13 25.54 31.48 -11.56
CA LEU A 13 26.01 30.52 -12.55
C LEU A 13 26.09 31.15 -13.96
N GLU A 14 25.13 32.02 -14.31
CA GLU A 14 25.13 32.77 -15.58
C GLU A 14 26.31 33.75 -15.66
N LYS A 15 26.65 34.43 -14.55
CA LYS A 15 27.81 35.33 -14.46
C LYS A 15 29.15 34.61 -14.60
N GLN A 16 29.23 33.34 -14.22
CA GLN A 16 30.48 32.56 -14.27
C GLN A 16 30.78 31.95 -15.66
N LYS A 17 29.91 32.13 -16.68
CA LYS A 17 30.07 31.53 -18.03
C LYS A 17 30.53 30.07 -18.00
N VAL A 18 30.02 29.29 -17.04
CA VAL A 18 30.38 27.88 -16.93
C VAL A 18 29.79 27.16 -18.13
N GLU A 19 30.65 26.70 -19.03
CA GLU A 19 30.24 25.91 -20.18
C GLU A 19 29.86 24.51 -19.69
N TYR A 20 28.58 24.34 -19.38
CA TYR A 20 28.05 23.05 -18.99
C TYR A 20 27.97 22.12 -20.21
N PRO A 21 28.38 20.84 -20.08
CA PRO A 21 28.20 19.86 -21.14
C PRO A 21 26.71 19.69 -21.42
N LYS A 22 26.22 20.30 -22.52
CA LYS A 22 24.79 20.32 -22.87
C LYS A 22 24.20 18.91 -22.97
N GLU A 23 25.00 17.93 -23.40
CA GLU A 23 24.58 16.53 -23.52
C GLU A 23 24.40 15.82 -22.17
N GLU A 24 25.24 16.14 -21.16
CA GLU A 24 25.07 15.60 -19.81
C GLU A 24 23.79 16.19 -19.18
N LEU A 25 23.55 17.48 -19.37
CA LEU A 25 22.35 18.15 -18.87
C LEU A 25 21.08 17.57 -19.50
N LYS A 26 21.07 17.36 -20.83
CA LYS A 26 19.96 16.68 -21.53
C LYS A 26 19.72 15.29 -20.96
N SER A 27 20.76 14.49 -20.76
CA SER A 27 20.66 13.13 -20.21
C SER A 27 20.05 13.13 -18.81
N ARG A 28 20.46 14.07 -17.94
CA ARG A 28 19.90 14.21 -16.59
C ARG A 28 18.45 14.65 -16.60
N ILE A 29 18.06 15.59 -17.47
CA ILE A 29 16.67 16.02 -17.64
C ILE A 29 15.78 14.86 -18.07
N ILE A 30 16.24 14.03 -19.03
CA ILE A 30 15.51 12.84 -19.49
C ILE A 30 15.33 11.85 -18.34
N HIS A 31 16.38 11.58 -17.56
CA HIS A 31 16.33 10.66 -16.43
C HIS A 31 15.32 11.13 -15.36
N ILE A 32 15.41 12.40 -14.94
CA ILE A 32 14.49 13.00 -13.97
C ILE A 32 13.05 12.95 -14.51
N GLY A 33 12.84 13.26 -15.80
CA GLY A 33 11.53 13.17 -16.44
C GLY A 33 10.94 11.76 -16.42
N SER A 34 11.77 10.74 -16.64
CA SER A 34 11.42 9.32 -16.53
C SER A 34 11.01 8.95 -15.08
N GLU A 35 11.81 9.37 -14.09
CA GLU A 35 11.52 9.10 -12.68
C GLU A 35 10.20 9.75 -12.23
N ILE A 36 9.99 11.02 -12.57
CA ILE A 36 8.77 11.77 -12.27
C ILE A 36 7.56 11.08 -12.91
N ARG A 37 7.66 10.70 -14.20
CA ARG A 37 6.59 9.95 -14.88
C ARG A 37 6.27 8.65 -14.14
N GLY A 38 7.28 7.88 -13.77
CA GLY A 38 7.11 6.64 -13.00
C GLY A 38 6.49 6.86 -11.62
N ILE A 39 6.74 7.99 -10.96
CA ILE A 39 6.08 8.38 -9.70
C ILE A 39 4.60 8.74 -9.95
N ILE A 40 4.32 9.54 -10.97
CA ILE A 40 2.95 9.95 -11.33
C ILE A 40 2.09 8.72 -11.67
N GLU A 41 2.61 7.80 -12.49
CA GLU A 41 1.91 6.56 -12.84
C GLU A 41 1.70 5.65 -11.62
N ARG A 42 2.64 5.62 -10.68
CA ARG A 42 2.47 4.94 -9.38
C ARG A 42 1.38 5.58 -8.53
N ASN A 43 1.28 6.90 -8.54
CA ASN A 43 0.28 7.66 -7.79
C ASN A 43 -1.11 7.64 -8.44
N LYS A 44 -1.21 7.30 -9.74
CA LYS A 44 -2.49 7.04 -10.44
C LYS A 44 -3.11 5.69 -10.05
N ARG A 45 -2.41 4.84 -9.30
CA ARG A 45 -2.95 3.54 -8.88
C ARG A 45 -4.09 3.79 -7.90
N ASN A 46 -5.26 3.25 -8.22
CA ASN A 46 -6.35 3.07 -7.25
C ASN A 46 -6.47 1.58 -6.94
N CYS A 47 -6.83 1.27 -5.70
CA CYS A 47 -7.09 -0.11 -5.33
C CYS A 47 -8.26 -0.64 -6.16
N PHE A 48 -8.05 -1.72 -6.91
CA PHE A 48 -9.08 -2.37 -7.70
C PHE A 48 -10.31 -2.70 -6.87
N ASN A 49 -10.09 -3.18 -5.63
CA ASN A 49 -11.16 -3.58 -4.75
C ASN A 49 -11.87 -2.37 -4.11
N CYS A 50 -11.13 -1.47 -3.43
CA CYS A 50 -11.73 -0.42 -2.60
C CYS A 50 -11.52 1.02 -3.09
N ARG A 51 -10.97 1.20 -4.30
CA ARG A 51 -10.64 2.48 -4.95
C ARG A 51 -9.72 3.43 -4.16
N PHE A 52 -9.24 3.01 -3.00
CA PHE A 52 -8.34 3.80 -2.15
C PHE A 52 -7.02 4.07 -2.88
N ILE A 53 -6.60 5.32 -2.87
CA ILE A 53 -5.42 5.82 -3.62
C ILE A 53 -4.20 6.03 -2.72
N ASN A 54 -4.38 6.16 -1.41
CA ASN A 54 -3.27 6.48 -0.49
C ASN A 54 -2.89 5.26 0.35
N THR A 55 -2.05 4.39 -0.17
CA THR A 55 -1.59 3.20 0.55
C THR A 55 -0.08 3.14 0.66
N VAL A 56 0.41 2.68 1.80
CA VAL A 56 1.86 2.52 2.08
C VAL A 56 2.52 1.57 1.08
N ARG A 57 1.80 0.53 0.62
CA ARG A 57 2.32 -0.46 -0.32
C ARG A 57 1.27 -0.95 -1.31
N TRP A 58 1.63 -0.93 -2.59
CA TRP A 58 0.86 -1.46 -3.69
C TRP A 58 1.25 -2.90 -4.02
N TYR A 59 0.26 -3.73 -4.32
CA TYR A 59 0.45 -5.12 -4.73
C TYR A 59 -0.15 -5.29 -6.13
N LYS A 60 0.60 -5.90 -7.07
CA LYS A 60 0.07 -6.24 -8.41
C LYS A 60 -1.11 -7.22 -8.26
N TYR A 61 -2.15 -7.02 -9.04
CA TYR A 61 -3.32 -7.86 -9.08
C TYR A 61 -3.85 -7.90 -10.51
N LEU A 62 -3.91 -9.07 -11.15
CA LEU A 62 -4.18 -9.16 -12.60
C LEU A 62 -3.18 -8.33 -13.43
N LYS A 63 -3.38 -8.25 -14.75
CA LYS A 63 -2.41 -7.65 -15.68
C LYS A 63 -2.18 -6.15 -15.44
N GLU A 64 -3.22 -5.40 -15.09
CA GLU A 64 -3.18 -3.93 -15.00
C GLU A 64 -3.85 -3.38 -13.73
N HIS A 65 -4.10 -4.23 -12.74
CA HIS A 65 -4.78 -3.81 -11.53
C HIS A 65 -3.85 -3.93 -10.32
N TYR A 66 -4.21 -3.20 -9.27
CA TYR A 66 -3.43 -3.17 -8.04
C TYR A 66 -4.36 -3.24 -6.84
N LEU A 67 -3.89 -3.87 -5.77
CA LEU A 67 -4.55 -3.83 -4.47
C LEU A 67 -3.74 -2.96 -3.52
N CYS A 68 -4.43 -2.14 -2.73
CA CYS A 68 -3.83 -1.52 -1.55
C CYS A 68 -3.43 -2.59 -0.53
N GLN A 69 -2.54 -2.24 0.39
CA GLN A 69 -2.05 -3.18 1.40
C GLN A 69 -3.17 -3.89 2.15
N THR A 70 -4.18 -3.16 2.62
CA THR A 70 -5.29 -3.74 3.38
C THR A 70 -6.12 -4.72 2.56
N CYS A 71 -6.39 -4.43 1.28
CA CYS A 71 -7.16 -5.34 0.43
C CYS A 71 -6.36 -6.58 0.03
N HIS A 72 -5.06 -6.41 -0.24
CA HIS A 72 -4.17 -7.52 -0.51
C HIS A 72 -4.09 -8.48 0.69
N GLU A 73 -3.79 -7.95 1.89
CA GLU A 73 -3.71 -8.76 3.11
C GLU A 73 -5.03 -9.48 3.44
N TYR A 74 -6.16 -8.78 3.28
CA TYR A 74 -7.48 -9.41 3.47
C TYR A 74 -7.71 -10.57 2.50
N LYS A 75 -7.37 -10.39 1.20
CA LYS A 75 -7.52 -11.43 0.18
C LYS A 75 -6.68 -12.66 0.53
N ILE A 76 -5.41 -12.46 0.89
CA ILE A 76 -4.52 -13.54 1.29
C ILE A 76 -5.07 -14.28 2.51
N TYR A 77 -5.64 -13.57 3.47
CA TYR A 77 -6.14 -14.17 4.71
C TYR A 77 -7.48 -14.90 4.55
N ASN A 78 -8.43 -14.29 3.84
CA ASN A 78 -9.82 -14.75 3.79
C ASN A 78 -10.14 -15.55 2.52
N GLY A 79 -9.19 -15.66 1.59
CA GLY A 79 -9.38 -16.29 0.27
C GLY A 79 -10.29 -15.51 -0.69
N LYS A 80 -10.86 -14.37 -0.26
CA LYS A 80 -11.83 -13.58 -1.02
C LYS A 80 -11.56 -12.08 -0.91
N MET A 81 -12.12 -11.29 -1.84
CA MET A 81 -11.97 -9.83 -1.80
C MET A 81 -12.55 -9.23 -0.53
N ARG A 82 -11.91 -8.15 -0.03
CA ARG A 82 -12.39 -7.41 1.14
C ARG A 82 -13.77 -6.81 0.82
N PRO A 83 -14.82 -7.11 1.58
CA PRO A 83 -16.14 -6.55 1.35
C PRO A 83 -16.13 -5.01 1.39
N GLN A 84 -16.64 -4.39 0.33
CA GLN A 84 -16.89 -2.95 0.28
C GLN A 84 -18.14 -2.67 1.12
N GLY A 85 -18.04 -1.83 2.14
CA GLY A 85 -19.11 -1.60 3.14
C GLY A 85 -18.65 -1.75 4.59
N ARG A 86 -17.47 -2.33 4.83
CA ARG A 86 -16.79 -2.28 6.15
C ARG A 86 -15.78 -1.13 6.27
N MET A 87 -15.99 -0.04 5.53
CA MET A 87 -15.69 1.29 6.11
C MET A 87 -16.83 1.54 7.10
N ILE A 88 -16.81 0.81 8.21
CA ILE A 88 -17.68 1.13 9.34
C ILE A 88 -17.26 2.55 9.69
N GLN A 89 -18.15 3.48 9.36
CA GLN A 89 -18.14 4.83 9.87
C GLN A 89 -17.62 4.76 11.30
N ASN A 90 -16.68 5.62 11.66
CA ASN A 90 -16.18 5.82 13.03
C ASN A 90 -17.29 6.23 14.03
N LYS A 91 -18.55 5.81 13.84
CA LYS A 91 -19.55 5.73 14.88
C LYS A 91 -19.10 4.64 15.83
N MET A 92 -18.44 5.08 16.92
CA MET A 92 -18.49 4.49 18.26
C MET A 92 -19.38 3.24 18.35
N ARG A 93 -18.88 2.09 17.91
CA ARG A 93 -19.56 0.82 18.18
C ARG A 93 -19.02 0.32 19.50
N ILE A 94 -19.70 0.73 20.54
CA ILE A 94 -19.83 0.11 21.86
C ILE A 94 -19.16 -1.28 21.86
N THR A 95 -18.11 -1.41 22.66
CA THR A 95 -17.29 -2.61 22.86
C THR A 95 -17.98 -3.68 23.72
N GLN A 96 -19.27 -3.53 24.00
CA GLN A 96 -20.02 -4.50 24.79
C GLN A 96 -20.36 -5.69 23.85
N ASP A 97 -19.87 -6.87 24.23
CA ASP A 97 -20.18 -8.20 23.67
C ASP A 97 -19.44 -8.72 22.42
N ARG A 98 -18.31 -8.14 22.02
CA ARG A 98 -17.45 -8.83 21.04
C ARG A 98 -16.72 -10.01 21.68
N LYS A 99 -16.90 -11.20 21.09
CA LYS A 99 -16.19 -12.43 21.45
C LYS A 99 -15.40 -12.94 20.24
N CYS A 100 -14.14 -13.30 20.45
CA CYS A 100 -13.32 -13.89 19.41
C CYS A 100 -13.93 -15.22 18.97
N PHE A 101 -14.23 -15.34 17.68
CA PHE A 101 -14.78 -16.56 17.09
C PHE A 101 -13.85 -17.76 17.25
N THR A 102 -12.53 -17.54 17.27
CA THR A 102 -11.53 -18.60 17.34
C THR A 102 -11.19 -19.05 18.76
N CYS A 103 -11.02 -18.12 19.71
CA CYS A 103 -10.56 -18.46 21.06
C CYS A 103 -11.52 -18.04 22.18
N GLY A 104 -12.64 -17.40 21.85
CA GLY A 104 -13.62 -16.95 22.84
C GLY A 104 -13.20 -15.76 23.70
N ALA A 105 -12.02 -15.16 23.47
CA ALA A 105 -11.58 -13.98 24.21
C ALA A 105 -12.58 -12.82 24.03
N THR A 106 -12.91 -12.14 25.13
CA THR A 106 -13.79 -10.95 25.15
C THR A 106 -13.01 -9.64 25.29
N LYS A 107 -11.69 -9.72 25.52
CA LYS A 107 -10.78 -8.58 25.62
C LYS A 107 -9.63 -8.75 24.62
N THR A 108 -9.31 -7.67 23.91
CA THR A 108 -8.18 -7.61 22.97
C THR A 108 -7.85 -6.15 22.63
N SER A 109 -6.62 -5.88 22.20
CA SER A 109 -6.17 -4.55 21.76
C SER A 109 -6.87 -4.10 20.48
N HIS A 110 -7.14 -5.02 19.56
CA HIS A 110 -7.79 -4.74 18.29
C HIS A 110 -8.70 -5.89 17.85
N TRP A 111 -9.89 -5.54 17.36
CA TRP A 111 -10.87 -6.48 16.83
C TRP A 111 -10.81 -6.53 15.31
N TYR A 112 -10.56 -7.71 14.75
CA TYR A 112 -10.54 -7.95 13.32
C TYR A 112 -11.85 -8.60 12.88
N CYS A 113 -12.24 -8.36 11.63
CA CYS A 113 -13.38 -9.02 11.02
C CYS A 113 -13.01 -10.44 10.56
N HIS A 114 -13.86 -11.42 10.84
CA HIS A 114 -13.78 -12.75 10.23
C HIS A 114 -14.32 -12.74 8.79
N SER A 115 -14.01 -13.79 8.04
CA SER A 115 -14.51 -14.02 6.67
C SER A 115 -16.03 -14.20 6.66
N GLU A 116 -16.57 -14.80 7.72
CA GLU A 116 -18.01 -14.93 7.97
C GLU A 116 -18.62 -13.60 8.47
N PRO A 117 -19.89 -13.33 8.10
CA PRO A 117 -20.59 -12.13 8.56
C PRO A 117 -20.69 -12.11 10.10
N GLU A 118 -20.63 -10.90 10.67
CA GLU A 118 -20.84 -10.60 12.10
C GLU A 118 -19.91 -11.31 13.11
N LYS A 119 -18.94 -12.09 12.61
CA LYS A 119 -17.93 -12.75 13.44
C LYS A 119 -16.65 -11.90 13.51
N TYR A 120 -16.05 -11.89 14.70
CA TYR A 120 -14.85 -11.12 15.00
C TYR A 120 -13.71 -12.00 15.52
N ILE A 121 -12.48 -11.59 15.29
CA ILE A 121 -11.25 -12.27 15.72
C ILE A 121 -10.43 -11.29 16.56
N CYS A 122 -9.86 -11.75 17.67
CA CYS A 122 -8.94 -10.94 18.46
C CYS A 122 -7.57 -10.77 17.77
N ASP A 123 -6.81 -9.78 18.20
CA ASP A 123 -5.48 -9.48 17.64
C ASP A 123 -4.52 -10.67 17.68
N THR A 124 -4.50 -11.43 18.78
CA THR A 124 -3.67 -12.63 18.92
C THR A 124 -4.02 -13.71 17.89
N CYS A 125 -5.32 -14.01 17.73
CA CYS A 125 -5.77 -15.02 16.78
C CYS A 125 -5.56 -14.58 15.33
N TYR A 126 -5.81 -13.31 15.03
CA TYR A 126 -5.53 -12.73 13.71
C TYR A 126 -4.05 -12.84 13.35
N ASN A 127 -3.16 -12.43 14.27
CA ASN A 127 -1.72 -12.51 14.04
C ASN A 127 -1.20 -13.96 13.94
N ARG A 128 -1.78 -14.90 14.70
CA ARG A 128 -1.48 -16.33 14.56
C ARG A 128 -1.86 -16.85 13.18
N GLN A 129 -3.10 -16.60 12.73
CA GLN A 129 -3.56 -17.03 11.41
C GLN A 129 -2.71 -16.38 10.30
N ARG A 130 -2.41 -15.09 10.42
CA ARG A 130 -1.54 -14.35 9.48
C ARG A 130 -0.15 -14.96 9.35
N ARG A 131 0.46 -15.45 10.44
CA ARG A 131 1.77 -16.12 10.40
C ARG A 131 1.71 -17.46 9.66
N ILE A 132 0.65 -18.25 9.90
CA ILE A 132 0.45 -19.55 9.24
C ILE A 132 0.26 -19.35 7.73
N ILE A 133 -0.59 -18.39 7.34
CA ILE A 133 -0.88 -18.09 5.94
C ILE A 133 0.35 -17.53 5.22
N LYS A 134 1.14 -16.67 5.87
CA LYS A 134 2.39 -16.18 5.27
C LYS A 134 3.40 -17.31 5.03
N LYS A 135 3.51 -18.27 5.95
CA LYS A 135 4.39 -19.43 5.78
C LYS A 135 3.95 -20.29 4.59
N THR A 136 2.66 -20.60 4.51
CA THR A 136 2.11 -21.39 3.39
C THR A 136 2.25 -20.67 2.06
N TYR A 137 1.91 -19.37 1.98
CA TYR A 137 2.08 -18.59 0.75
C TYR A 137 3.53 -18.53 0.28
N LYS A 138 4.49 -18.27 1.18
CA LYS A 138 5.91 -18.23 0.83
C LYS A 138 6.35 -19.54 0.16
N ASN A 139 5.93 -20.67 0.72
CA ASN A 139 6.23 -22.00 0.18
C ASN A 139 5.59 -22.26 -1.19
N HIS A 140 4.44 -21.65 -1.50
CA HIS A 140 3.78 -21.76 -2.82
C HIS A 140 4.41 -20.86 -3.89
N THR A 141 4.82 -19.63 -3.54
CA THR A 141 5.46 -18.72 -4.50
C THR A 141 6.85 -19.15 -4.99
N GLU A 142 7.48 -20.11 -4.32
CA GLU A 142 8.78 -20.68 -4.72
C GLU A 142 8.64 -21.89 -5.68
N GLN A 143 7.43 -22.25 -6.12
CA GLN A 143 7.16 -23.45 -6.94
C GLN A 143 6.50 -23.20 -8.31
N GLU A 144 6.19 -21.96 -8.71
CA GLU A 144 5.69 -21.68 -10.07
C GLU A 144 6.80 -21.04 -10.94
N PRO A 145 7.48 -21.80 -11.81
CA PRO A 145 8.19 -21.20 -12.92
C PRO A 145 7.14 -20.60 -13.87
N ILE A 146 7.27 -19.31 -14.13
CA ILE A 146 6.56 -18.62 -15.20
C ILE A 146 6.93 -19.35 -16.51
N LYS A 147 5.99 -20.11 -17.06
CA LYS A 147 6.01 -20.55 -18.47
C LYS A 147 5.12 -19.62 -19.28
#